data_AF-A0A2S7T7R8-F1
#
_entry.id   AF-A0A2S7T7R8-F1
#
_cell.length_a   1.000
_cell.length_b   1.000
_cell.length_c   1.000
_cell.angle_alpha   90.00
_cell.angle_beta   90.00
_cell.angle_gamma   90.00
#
_symmetry.space_group_name_H-M   'P 1'
#
loop_
_entity.id
_entity.type
_entity.pdbx_description
1 polymer ?
#
loop_
_entity_poly.entity_id
_entity_poly.type
_entity_poly.pdbx_seq_one_letter_code
_entity_poly.pdbx_strand_id
1 'polypeptide(L)'
;MEHRTTFNVKDSLNLTTFSLEDSLNLWKKELAKSSVMTTENIEELESHLRDEMDELTLTGLSLEEAFIIAKKRIGSTNTLTREFYKVNRKYHLKSKLMPYLQGILLLLVFQSAQNIIQSVSALVGSYFDMSAYYISYISPGIELLLLVSGLLFFFRGNKYKKLSILKSTPLLISFVLLIKISEFALGVNASRLVNPRTFGLLRYNHIILDLLLLSLLLAISGHLFYSIRKNNTKQFQNG
;
A
#
# COMPACT_ATOMS: atom_id res chain seq x y z
N MET A 1 -19.12 -48.40 -42.34
CA MET A 1 -17.88 -47.63 -42.07
C MET A 1 -17.98 -47.14 -40.64
N GLU A 2 -17.29 -47.83 -39.74
CA GLU A 2 -17.42 -47.70 -38.28
C GLU A 2 -16.32 -46.73 -37.80
N HIS A 3 -16.69 -45.50 -37.42
CA HIS A 3 -15.74 -44.54 -36.85
C HIS A 3 -15.62 -44.78 -35.35
N ARG A 4 -14.66 -45.63 -34.94
CA ARG A 4 -14.22 -45.71 -33.54
C ARG A 4 -13.49 -44.41 -33.19
N THR A 5 -14.12 -43.56 -32.38
CA THR A 5 -13.44 -42.56 -31.56
C THR A 5 -12.57 -43.31 -30.55
N THR A 6 -11.26 -43.35 -30.78
CA THR A 6 -10.30 -43.81 -29.78
C THR A 6 -10.23 -42.76 -28.69
N PHE A 7 -11.01 -42.96 -27.62
CA PHE A 7 -10.83 -42.26 -26.36
C PHE A 7 -9.41 -42.55 -25.86
N ASN A 8 -8.56 -41.52 -25.86
CA ASN A 8 -7.18 -41.61 -25.45
C ASN A 8 -7.11 -41.84 -23.94
N VAL A 9 -6.96 -43.10 -23.54
CA VAL A 9 -6.89 -43.56 -22.14
C VAL A 9 -5.78 -42.83 -21.35
N LYS A 10 -4.77 -42.27 -22.03
CA LYS A 10 -3.69 -41.49 -21.42
C LYS A 10 -4.17 -40.19 -20.75
N ASP A 11 -5.24 -39.58 -21.25
CA ASP A 11 -5.75 -38.31 -20.71
C ASP A 11 -6.62 -38.51 -19.46
N SER A 12 -7.17 -39.71 -19.25
CA SER A 12 -7.96 -40.07 -18.06
C SER A 12 -7.12 -40.58 -16.87
N LEU A 13 -5.83 -40.89 -17.05
CA LEU A 13 -4.96 -41.49 -16.03
C LEU A 13 -4.16 -40.46 -15.19
N ASN A 14 -4.18 -39.18 -15.56
CA ASN A 14 -3.42 -38.12 -14.85
C ASN A 14 -4.20 -37.42 -13.73
N LEU A 15 -5.41 -37.90 -13.39
CA LEU A 15 -6.21 -37.31 -12.30
C LEU A 15 -5.91 -37.91 -10.91
N THR A 16 -4.97 -38.86 -10.80
CA THR A 16 -4.68 -39.58 -9.53
C THR A 16 -3.21 -39.68 -9.16
N THR A 17 -2.28 -39.09 -9.92
CA THR A 17 -0.84 -39.12 -9.59
C THR A 17 -0.44 -37.87 -8.82
N PHE A 18 0.12 -38.04 -7.62
CA PHE A 18 0.68 -36.96 -6.82
C PHE A 18 1.69 -36.12 -7.63
N SER A 19 1.42 -34.82 -7.72
CA SER A 19 2.33 -33.84 -8.32
C SER A 19 3.10 -33.12 -7.22
N LEU A 20 4.40 -33.41 -7.12
CA LEU A 20 5.28 -32.81 -6.13
C LEU A 20 5.33 -31.28 -6.27
N GLU A 21 5.50 -30.80 -7.50
CA GLU A 21 5.68 -29.37 -7.76
C GLU A 21 4.40 -28.58 -7.43
N ASP A 22 3.22 -29.14 -7.69
CA ASP A 22 1.95 -28.50 -7.29
C ASP A 22 1.80 -28.47 -5.76
N SER A 23 2.20 -29.54 -5.09
CA SER A 23 2.14 -29.66 -3.62
C SER A 23 3.11 -28.70 -2.93
N LEU A 24 4.33 -28.55 -3.46
CA LEU A 24 5.32 -27.58 -3.01
C LEU A 24 4.83 -26.15 -3.23
N ASN A 25 4.27 -25.85 -4.41
CA ASN A 25 3.74 -24.52 -4.70
C ASN A 25 2.54 -24.17 -3.81
N LEU A 26 1.68 -25.13 -3.48
CA LEU A 26 0.60 -24.94 -2.53
C LEU A 26 1.14 -24.64 -1.13
N TRP A 27 2.10 -25.44 -0.65
CA TRP A 27 2.72 -25.24 0.65
C TRP A 27 3.46 -23.90 0.77
N LYS A 28 4.21 -23.50 -0.26
CA LYS A 28 4.84 -22.16 -0.34
C LYS A 28 3.81 -21.04 -0.28
N LYS A 29 2.68 -21.17 -1.00
CA LYS A 29 1.57 -20.20 -0.94
C LYS A 29 0.95 -20.13 0.45
N GLU A 30 0.85 -21.25 1.17
CA GLU A 30 0.38 -21.26 2.57
C GLU A 30 1.35 -20.50 3.49
N LEU A 31 2.65 -20.74 3.37
CA LEU A 31 3.67 -20.02 4.15
C LEU A 31 3.71 -18.52 3.81
N ALA A 32 3.58 -18.15 2.54
CA ALA A 32 3.59 -16.76 2.08
C ALA A 32 2.39 -15.93 2.57
N LYS A 33 1.29 -16.57 3.02
CA LYS A 33 0.19 -15.85 3.69
C LYS A 33 0.63 -15.28 5.04
N SER A 34 1.67 -15.84 5.65
CA SER A 34 2.27 -15.29 6.86
C SER A 34 3.09 -14.05 6.54
N SER A 35 2.69 -12.91 7.09
CA SER A 35 3.41 -11.64 6.91
C SER A 35 4.87 -11.63 7.42
N VAL A 36 5.28 -12.69 8.13
CA VAL A 36 6.55 -12.82 8.86
C VAL A 36 7.63 -13.55 8.02
N MET A 37 7.20 -14.37 7.06
CA MET A 37 8.08 -15.16 6.21
C MET A 37 8.57 -14.33 5.03
N THR A 38 9.89 -14.23 4.84
CA THR A 38 10.47 -13.66 3.62
C THR A 38 10.48 -14.72 2.51
N THR A 39 10.62 -14.29 1.25
CA THR A 39 10.79 -15.21 0.12
C THR A 39 12.00 -16.13 0.32
N GLU A 40 13.12 -15.56 0.79
CA GLU A 40 14.35 -16.30 1.11
C GLU A 40 14.13 -17.37 2.19
N ASN A 41 13.34 -17.08 3.23
CA ASN A 41 13.00 -18.11 4.23
C ASN A 41 12.17 -19.25 3.65
N ILE A 42 11.27 -18.95 2.71
CA ILE A 42 10.44 -19.98 2.06
C ILE A 42 11.31 -20.84 1.14
N GLU A 43 12.27 -20.25 0.44
CA GLU A 43 13.23 -20.96 -0.42
C GLU A 43 14.18 -21.86 0.42
N GLU A 44 14.68 -21.37 1.54
CA GLU A 44 15.49 -22.17 2.48
C GLU A 44 14.70 -23.35 3.05
N LEU A 45 13.45 -23.11 3.49
CA LEU A 45 12.57 -24.17 3.97
C LEU A 45 12.23 -25.18 2.86
N GLU A 46 12.07 -24.74 1.61
CA GLU A 46 11.89 -25.66 0.47
C GLU A 46 13.12 -26.53 0.25
N SER A 47 14.32 -25.96 0.32
CA SER A 47 15.56 -26.74 0.20
C SER A 47 15.61 -27.83 1.27
N HIS A 48 15.41 -27.48 2.54
CA HIS A 48 15.38 -28.46 3.63
C HIS A 48 14.28 -29.51 3.47
N LEU A 49 13.12 -29.11 2.94
CA LEU A 49 12.03 -30.04 2.67
C LEU A 49 12.42 -31.06 1.61
N ARG A 50 13.07 -30.62 0.54
CA ARG A 50 13.57 -31.49 -0.53
C ARG A 50 14.68 -32.42 -0.03
N ASP A 51 15.61 -31.91 0.76
CA ASP A 51 16.67 -32.72 1.37
C ASP A 51 16.09 -33.85 2.24
N GLU A 52 15.14 -33.54 3.12
CA GLU A 52 14.43 -34.54 3.94
C GLU A 52 13.62 -35.53 3.09
N MET A 53 13.01 -35.07 2.01
CA MET A 53 12.30 -35.94 1.08
C MET A 53 13.23 -36.92 0.38
N ASP A 54 14.42 -36.47 -0.04
CA ASP A 54 15.42 -37.31 -0.69
C ASP A 54 15.89 -38.41 0.27
N GLU A 55 16.20 -38.05 1.53
CA GLU A 55 16.54 -39.04 2.57
C GLU A 55 15.42 -40.05 2.81
N LEU A 56 14.16 -39.59 2.92
CA LEU A 56 13.01 -40.46 3.12
C LEU A 56 12.77 -41.39 1.91
N THR A 57 12.96 -40.88 0.70
CA THR A 57 12.81 -41.69 -0.53
C THR A 57 13.88 -42.78 -0.60
N LEU A 58 15.11 -42.50 -0.14
CA LEU A 58 16.17 -43.51 0.00
C LEU A 58 15.81 -44.64 0.98
N THR A 59 14.91 -44.39 1.94
CA THR A 59 14.38 -45.43 2.84
C THR A 59 13.25 -46.27 2.24
N GLY A 60 12.85 -45.99 1.00
CA GLY A 60 11.82 -46.74 0.26
C GLY A 60 10.41 -46.15 0.33
N LEU A 61 10.24 -44.95 0.87
CA LEU A 61 8.96 -44.22 0.86
C LEU A 61 8.63 -43.71 -0.55
N SER A 62 7.35 -43.65 -0.89
CA SER A 62 6.91 -42.95 -2.10
C SER A 62 7.10 -41.44 -1.98
N LEU A 63 7.16 -40.73 -3.11
CA LEU A 63 7.32 -39.26 -3.11
C LEU A 63 6.22 -38.52 -2.34
N GLU A 64 4.98 -39.03 -2.39
CA GLU A 64 3.85 -38.47 -1.65
C GLU A 64 4.02 -38.64 -0.13
N GLU A 65 4.39 -39.85 0.31
CA GLU A 65 4.62 -40.14 1.72
C GLU A 65 5.83 -39.38 2.26
N ALA A 66 6.92 -39.31 1.48
CA ALA A 66 8.10 -38.53 1.80
C ALA A 66 7.75 -37.06 2.00
N PHE A 67 6.96 -36.46 1.11
CA PHE A 67 6.50 -35.07 1.24
C PHE A 67 5.67 -34.84 2.51
N ILE A 68 4.70 -35.72 2.80
CA ILE A 68 3.83 -35.59 3.98
C ILE A 68 4.65 -35.68 5.27
N ILE A 69 5.58 -36.62 5.35
CA ILE A 69 6.44 -36.82 6.53
C ILE A 69 7.42 -35.66 6.68
N ALA A 70 8.11 -35.26 5.59
CA ALA A 70 9.04 -34.14 5.60
C ALA A 70 8.34 -32.84 6.02
N LYS A 71 7.15 -32.54 5.47
CA LYS A 71 6.33 -31.37 5.87
C LYS A 71 5.98 -31.41 7.36
N LYS A 72 5.68 -32.60 7.89
CA LYS A 72 5.38 -32.78 9.32
C LYS A 72 6.63 -32.59 10.20
N ARG A 73 7.81 -33.05 9.77
CA ARG A 73 9.10 -32.90 10.47
C ARG A 73 9.56 -31.45 10.52
N ILE A 74 9.49 -30.74 9.40
CA ILE A 74 9.77 -29.30 9.31
C ILE A 74 8.83 -28.50 10.22
N GLY A 75 7.58 -28.96 10.35
CA GLY A 75 6.64 -28.45 11.34
C GLY A 75 5.49 -27.65 10.72
N SER A 76 4.47 -27.39 11.54
CA SER A 76 3.27 -26.69 11.08
C SER A 76 3.58 -25.24 10.68
N THR A 77 2.80 -24.69 9.75
CA THR A 77 2.89 -23.28 9.31
C THR A 77 2.81 -22.30 10.48
N ASN A 78 2.02 -22.61 11.52
CA ASN A 78 1.90 -21.81 12.74
C ASN A 78 3.19 -21.85 13.58
N THR A 79 3.79 -23.02 13.74
CA THR A 79 5.05 -23.20 14.48
C THR A 79 6.18 -22.45 13.79
N LEU A 80 6.33 -22.65 12.47
CA LEU A 80 7.32 -21.98 11.64
C LEU A 80 7.14 -20.46 11.72
N THR A 81 5.91 -19.95 11.54
CA THR A 81 5.61 -18.51 11.65
C THR A 81 6.05 -17.92 12.99
N ARG A 82 5.84 -18.65 14.10
CA ARG A 82 6.23 -18.20 15.44
C ARG A 82 7.74 -18.11 15.61
N GLU A 83 8.50 -19.08 15.09
CA GLU A 83 9.96 -19.06 15.21
C GLU A 83 10.58 -17.97 14.33
N PHE A 84 10.13 -17.84 13.08
CA PHE A 84 10.58 -16.77 12.19
C PHE A 84 10.16 -15.38 12.67
N TYR A 85 9.10 -15.25 13.49
CA TYR A 85 8.74 -13.96 14.09
C TYR A 85 9.82 -13.41 15.01
N LYS A 86 10.53 -14.28 15.73
CA LYS A 86 11.61 -13.85 16.64
C LYS A 86 12.77 -13.22 15.87
N VAL A 87 13.08 -13.79 14.69
CA VAL A 87 14.21 -13.37 13.85
C VAL A 87 13.82 -12.18 12.96
N ASN A 88 12.63 -12.22 12.35
CA ASN A 88 12.19 -11.25 11.33
C ASN A 88 11.37 -10.08 11.87
N ARG A 89 11.25 -9.90 13.19
CA ARG A 89 10.43 -8.85 13.82
C ARG A 89 10.67 -7.45 13.22
N LYS A 90 11.93 -7.09 12.95
CA LYS A 90 12.30 -5.79 12.37
C LYS A 90 11.82 -5.63 10.92
N TYR A 91 11.96 -6.67 10.11
CA TYR A 91 11.50 -6.68 8.72
C TYR A 91 9.98 -6.57 8.64
N HIS A 92 9.27 -7.32 9.51
CA HIS A 92 7.82 -7.26 9.65
C HIS A 92 7.31 -5.87 10.06
N LEU A 93 7.97 -5.25 11.04
CA LEU A 93 7.61 -3.90 11.45
C LEU A 93 7.81 -2.90 10.29
N LYS A 94 8.91 -3.02 9.54
CA LYS A 94 9.19 -2.17 8.38
C LYS A 94 8.13 -2.32 7.29
N SER A 95 7.75 -3.55 6.92
CA SER A 95 6.73 -3.79 5.89
C SER A 95 5.36 -3.27 6.29
N LYS A 96 5.05 -3.34 7.59
CA LYS A 96 3.81 -2.78 8.15
C LYS A 96 3.81 -1.25 8.19
N LEU A 97 4.93 -0.61 8.52
CA LEU A 97 5.03 0.85 8.66
C LEU A 97 5.19 1.60 7.32
N MET A 98 5.80 0.97 6.32
CA MET A 98 6.14 1.64 5.05
C MET A 98 4.93 2.28 4.34
N PRO A 99 3.75 1.65 4.25
CA PRO A 99 2.58 2.26 3.63
C PRO A 99 2.09 3.51 4.36
N TYR A 100 2.20 3.54 5.70
CA TYR A 100 1.83 4.72 6.50
C TYR A 100 2.78 5.88 6.22
N LEU A 101 4.09 5.60 6.15
CA LEU A 101 5.10 6.60 5.80
C LEU A 101 4.84 7.16 4.39
N GLN A 102 4.58 6.30 3.41
CA GLN A 102 4.24 6.73 2.05
C GLN A 102 2.97 7.57 2.01
N GLY A 103 1.95 7.20 2.79
CA GLY A 103 0.72 7.98 2.93
C GLY A 103 0.97 9.37 3.52
N ILE A 104 1.81 9.48 4.55
CA ILE A 104 2.21 10.77 5.14
C ILE A 104 2.98 11.61 4.11
N LEU A 105 3.94 11.03 3.39
CA LEU A 105 4.69 11.74 2.35
C LEU A 105 3.77 12.24 1.23
N LEU A 106 2.82 11.42 0.80
CA LEU A 106 1.79 11.80 -0.17
C LEU A 106 0.90 12.95 0.32
N LEU A 107 0.51 12.91 1.60
CA LEU A 107 -0.25 13.99 2.23
C LEU A 107 0.57 15.30 2.24
N LEU A 108 1.87 15.23 2.54
CA LEU A 108 2.77 16.38 2.50
C LEU A 108 2.91 16.96 1.09
N VAL A 109 3.03 16.10 0.06
CA VAL A 109 3.03 16.55 -1.34
C VAL A 109 1.73 17.26 -1.68
N PHE A 110 0.59 16.69 -1.28
CA PHE A 110 -0.72 17.27 -1.52
C PHE A 110 -0.87 18.65 -0.87
N GLN A 111 -0.51 18.78 0.41
CA GLN A 111 -0.51 20.06 1.13
C GLN A 111 0.41 21.09 0.47
N SER A 112 1.63 20.70 0.10
CA SER A 112 2.55 21.59 -0.61
C SER A 112 1.99 22.07 -1.96
N ALA A 113 1.32 21.20 -2.70
CA ALA A 113 0.67 21.59 -3.95
C ALA A 113 -0.41 22.65 -3.71
N GLN A 114 -1.24 22.51 -2.67
CA GLN A 114 -2.25 23.50 -2.32
C GLN A 114 -1.62 24.85 -1.93
N ASN A 115 -0.56 24.86 -1.12
CA ASN A 115 0.16 26.08 -0.76
C ASN A 115 0.76 26.81 -1.98
N ILE A 116 1.23 26.05 -2.96
CA ILE A 116 1.72 26.60 -4.23
C ILE A 116 0.57 27.20 -5.04
N ILE A 117 -0.55 26.47 -5.18
CA ILE A 117 -1.76 26.96 -5.88
C ILE A 117 -2.26 28.26 -5.26
N GLN A 118 -2.30 28.33 -3.93
CA GLN A 118 -2.64 29.55 -3.21
C GLN A 118 -1.66 30.70 -3.53
N SER A 119 -0.35 30.44 -3.47
CA SER A 119 0.67 31.47 -3.72
C SER A 119 0.58 32.00 -5.16
N VAL A 120 0.32 31.12 -6.13
CA VAL A 120 0.07 31.50 -7.54
C VAL A 120 -1.22 32.30 -7.66
N SER A 121 -2.30 31.89 -7.00
CA SER A 121 -3.58 32.60 -7.01
C SER A 121 -3.45 34.02 -6.44
N ALA A 122 -2.63 34.19 -5.40
CA ALA A 122 -2.31 35.50 -4.82
C ALA A 122 -1.58 36.40 -5.83
N LEU A 123 -0.56 35.86 -6.52
CA LEU A 123 0.21 36.58 -7.53
C LEU A 123 -0.66 36.98 -8.72
N VAL A 124 -1.46 36.05 -9.24
CA VAL A 124 -2.41 36.31 -10.33
C VAL A 124 -3.40 37.39 -9.93
N GLY A 125 -4.00 37.30 -8.75
CA GLY A 125 -4.93 38.30 -8.25
C GLY A 125 -4.30 39.69 -8.15
N SER A 126 -3.03 39.77 -7.69
CA SER A 126 -2.30 41.05 -7.65
C SER A 126 -1.96 41.59 -9.03
N TYR A 127 -1.64 40.72 -10.00
CA TYR A 127 -1.31 41.13 -11.36
C TYR A 127 -2.50 41.77 -12.08
N PHE A 128 -3.72 41.28 -11.81
CA PHE A 128 -4.97 41.81 -12.37
C PHE A 128 -5.63 42.89 -11.49
N ASP A 129 -4.94 43.38 -10.46
CA ASP A 129 -5.45 44.37 -9.49
C ASP A 129 -6.82 44.00 -8.90
N MET A 130 -7.05 42.70 -8.70
CA MET A 130 -8.32 42.21 -8.16
C MET A 130 -8.43 42.59 -6.69
N SER A 131 -9.63 43.01 -6.29
CA SER A 131 -9.87 43.37 -4.89
C SER A 131 -9.62 42.18 -3.96
N ALA A 132 -9.06 42.47 -2.78
CA ALA A 132 -8.81 41.48 -1.74
C ALA A 132 -10.07 40.67 -1.39
N TYR A 133 -11.25 41.29 -1.53
CA TYR A 133 -12.54 40.66 -1.33
C TYR A 133 -12.75 39.49 -2.30
N TYR A 134 -12.64 39.71 -3.62
CA TYR A 134 -12.88 38.65 -4.60
C TYR A 134 -11.87 37.50 -4.50
N ILE A 135 -10.60 37.83 -4.30
CA ILE A 135 -9.53 36.84 -4.14
C ILE A 135 -9.79 35.95 -2.91
N SER A 136 -10.23 36.56 -1.79
CA SER A 136 -10.47 35.85 -0.53
C SER A 136 -11.60 34.82 -0.63
N TYR A 137 -12.67 35.08 -1.37
CA TYR A 137 -13.81 34.16 -1.46
C TYR A 137 -13.71 33.17 -2.62
N ILE A 138 -13.09 33.57 -3.74
CA ILE A 138 -13.02 32.72 -4.94
C ILE A 138 -11.90 31.67 -4.81
N SER A 139 -10.72 32.04 -4.28
CA SER A 139 -9.57 31.11 -4.17
C SER A 139 -9.89 29.86 -3.35
N PRO A 140 -10.50 29.95 -2.14
CA PRO A 140 -10.83 28.77 -1.35
C PRO A 140 -11.84 27.84 -2.06
N GLY A 141 -12.75 28.40 -2.86
CA GLY A 141 -13.69 27.62 -3.65
C GLY A 141 -12.99 26.81 -4.75
N ILE A 142 -12.02 27.41 -5.43
CA ILE A 142 -11.18 26.73 -6.43
C ILE A 142 -10.32 25.64 -5.75
N GLU A 143 -9.71 25.96 -4.61
CA GLU A 143 -8.92 25.02 -3.81
C GLU A 143 -9.76 23.81 -3.38
N LEU A 144 -10.98 24.04 -2.90
CA LEU A 144 -11.92 22.98 -2.53
C LEU A 144 -12.32 22.10 -3.72
N LEU A 145 -12.59 22.71 -4.89
CA LEU A 145 -12.89 21.96 -6.13
C LEU A 145 -11.70 21.09 -6.58
N LEU A 146 -10.48 21.61 -6.50
CA LEU A 146 -9.26 20.86 -6.80
C LEU A 146 -9.03 19.71 -5.80
N LEU A 147 -9.31 19.94 -4.52
CA LEU A 147 -9.27 18.90 -3.49
C LEU A 147 -10.27 17.78 -3.78
N VAL A 148 -11.53 18.12 -4.04
CA VAL A 148 -12.59 17.13 -4.32
C VAL A 148 -12.29 16.37 -5.60
N SER A 149 -11.84 17.04 -6.67
CA SER A 149 -11.47 16.39 -7.93
C SER A 149 -10.26 15.47 -7.78
N GLY A 150 -9.25 15.88 -6.99
CA GLY A 150 -8.10 15.03 -6.64
C GLY A 150 -8.50 13.79 -5.85
N LEU A 151 -9.38 13.92 -4.86
CA LEU A 151 -9.93 12.79 -4.12
C LEU A 151 -10.73 11.84 -5.03
N LEU A 152 -11.61 12.38 -5.87
CA LEU A 152 -12.38 11.58 -6.84
C LEU A 152 -11.47 10.84 -7.82
N PHE A 153 -10.41 11.50 -8.32
CA PHE A 153 -9.40 10.87 -9.17
C PHE A 153 -8.67 9.74 -8.44
N PHE A 154 -8.30 9.94 -7.17
CA PHE A 154 -7.66 8.92 -6.34
C PHE A 154 -8.58 7.71 -6.10
N PHE A 155 -9.84 7.93 -5.71
CA PHE A 155 -10.80 6.84 -5.48
C PHE A 155 -11.22 6.11 -6.76
N ARG A 156 -11.24 6.80 -7.90
CA ARG A 156 -11.55 6.20 -9.23
C ARG A 156 -10.32 5.52 -9.86
N GLY A 157 -9.12 5.87 -9.39
CA GLY A 157 -7.82 5.47 -9.92
C GLY A 157 -7.31 4.09 -9.49
N ASN A 158 -8.15 3.06 -9.37
CA ASN A 158 -7.68 1.69 -9.16
C ASN A 158 -7.21 1.00 -10.46
N LYS A 159 -7.18 1.73 -11.59
CA LYS A 159 -6.86 1.20 -12.94
C LYS A 159 -5.45 1.50 -13.46
N TYR A 160 -4.66 2.34 -12.78
CA TYR A 160 -3.36 2.78 -13.30
C TYR A 160 -2.17 2.18 -12.53
N LYS A 161 -1.76 0.97 -12.94
CA LYS A 161 -0.54 0.28 -12.44
C LYS A 161 0.78 1.07 -12.62
N LYS A 162 0.76 2.21 -13.35
CA LYS A 162 1.95 2.96 -13.81
C LYS A 162 2.53 3.96 -12.78
N LEU A 163 1.92 4.16 -11.61
CA LEU A 163 2.49 5.00 -10.54
C LEU A 163 3.60 4.27 -9.73
N SER A 164 4.45 3.46 -10.37
CA SER A 164 5.52 2.72 -9.69
C SER A 164 6.58 3.63 -9.07
N ILE A 165 6.78 4.83 -9.63
CA ILE A 165 7.72 5.84 -9.12
C ILE A 165 7.33 6.31 -7.70
N LEU A 166 6.02 6.36 -7.39
CA LEU A 166 5.53 6.72 -6.05
C LEU A 166 5.71 5.61 -5.00
N LYS A 167 6.28 4.46 -5.37
CA LYS A 167 6.62 3.41 -4.39
C LYS A 167 8.02 3.60 -3.78
N SER A 168 8.90 4.38 -4.41
CA SER A 168 10.25 4.60 -3.90
C SER A 168 10.24 5.67 -2.81
N THR A 169 10.36 5.25 -1.56
CA THR A 169 10.43 6.13 -0.38
C THR A 169 11.52 7.22 -0.49
N PRO A 170 12.78 6.94 -0.89
CA PRO A 170 13.79 8.00 -0.98
C PRO A 170 13.46 9.03 -2.07
N LEU A 171 12.91 8.61 -3.22
CA LEU A 171 12.50 9.54 -4.27
C LEU A 171 11.34 10.43 -3.81
N LEU A 172 10.37 9.88 -3.06
CA LEU A 172 9.30 10.67 -2.46
C LEU A 172 9.84 11.71 -1.49
N ILE A 173 10.82 11.36 -0.64
CA ILE A 173 11.43 12.31 0.29
C ILE A 173 12.15 13.44 -0.47
N SER A 174 12.97 13.10 -1.47
CA SER A 174 13.63 14.11 -2.31
C SER A 174 12.63 15.02 -3.00
N PHE A 175 11.54 14.46 -3.53
CA PHE A 175 10.47 15.24 -4.15
C PHE A 175 9.75 16.16 -3.14
N VAL A 176 9.45 15.67 -1.93
CA VAL A 176 8.88 16.47 -0.83
C VAL A 176 9.82 17.62 -0.45
N LEU A 177 11.13 17.40 -0.38
CA LEU A 177 12.09 18.45 -0.09
C LEU A 177 12.10 19.51 -1.19
N LEU A 178 12.14 19.10 -2.46
CA LEU A 178 12.12 20.01 -3.60
C LEU A 178 10.85 20.86 -3.63
N ILE A 179 9.67 20.23 -3.48
CA ILE A 179 8.39 20.96 -3.51
C ILE A 179 8.28 21.91 -2.31
N LYS A 180 8.79 21.54 -1.13
CA LYS A 180 8.81 22.42 0.05
C LYS A 180 9.73 23.63 -0.13
N ILE A 181 10.90 23.45 -0.77
CA ILE A 181 11.78 24.56 -1.11
C ILE A 181 11.09 25.50 -2.11
N SER A 182 10.46 24.95 -3.15
CA SER A 182 9.70 25.74 -4.13
C SER A 182 8.53 26.49 -3.48
N GLU A 183 7.78 25.82 -2.60
CA GLU A 183 6.69 26.40 -1.80
C GLU A 183 7.18 27.59 -0.96
N PHE A 184 8.31 27.42 -0.25
CA PHE A 184 8.91 28.49 0.55
C PHE A 184 9.34 29.67 -0.33
N ALA A 185 10.06 29.41 -1.41
CA ALA A 185 10.53 30.45 -2.33
C ALA A 185 9.35 31.22 -2.94
N LEU A 186 8.31 30.54 -3.40
CA LEU A 186 7.11 31.17 -3.93
C LEU A 186 6.36 31.97 -2.87
N GLY A 187 6.25 31.45 -1.65
CA GLY A 187 5.62 32.14 -0.52
C GLY A 187 6.30 33.46 -0.18
N VAL A 188 7.64 33.49 -0.15
CA VAL A 188 8.43 34.71 0.08
C VAL A 188 8.27 35.73 -1.04
N ASN A 189 8.24 35.29 -2.29
CA ASN A 189 8.02 36.20 -3.42
C ASN A 189 6.60 36.77 -3.42
N ALA A 190 5.60 35.92 -3.19
CA ALA A 190 4.21 36.35 -3.07
C ALA A 190 4.01 37.35 -1.92
N SER A 191 4.65 37.15 -0.76
CA SER A 191 4.51 38.09 0.36
C SER A 191 5.13 39.46 0.11
N ARG A 192 6.06 39.59 -0.85
CA ARG A 192 6.70 40.86 -1.22
C ARG A 192 5.90 41.62 -2.28
N LEU A 193 5.26 40.90 -3.20
CA LEU A 193 4.59 41.48 -4.36
C LEU A 193 3.09 41.71 -4.14
N VAL A 194 2.47 40.90 -3.27
CA VAL A 194 1.03 40.97 -2.99
C VAL A 194 0.77 41.88 -1.79
N ASN A 195 -0.32 42.64 -1.84
CA ASN A 195 -0.77 43.45 -0.71
C ASN A 195 -0.84 42.60 0.59
N PRO A 196 -0.21 43.03 1.70
CA PRO A 196 -0.14 42.24 2.93
C PRO A 196 -1.51 41.81 3.47
N ARG A 197 -2.54 42.64 3.31
CA ARG A 197 -3.91 42.32 3.73
C ARG A 197 -4.49 41.16 2.91
N THR A 198 -4.33 41.21 1.59
CA THR A 198 -4.79 40.15 0.68
C THR A 198 -4.05 38.84 0.95
N PHE A 199 -2.73 38.91 1.08
CA PHE A 199 -1.90 37.75 1.37
C PHE A 199 -2.26 37.12 2.72
N GLY A 200 -2.47 37.93 3.76
CA GLY A 200 -2.90 37.46 5.07
C GLY A 200 -4.25 36.76 5.02
N LEU A 201 -5.27 37.36 4.39
CA LEU A 201 -6.61 36.78 4.27
C LEU A 201 -6.59 35.42 3.55
N LEU A 202 -5.84 35.33 2.44
CA LEU A 202 -5.61 34.07 1.75
C LEU A 202 -5.02 33.02 2.69
N ARG A 203 -3.92 33.34 3.36
CA ARG A 203 -3.25 32.42 4.30
C ARG A 203 -4.20 31.92 5.39
N TYR A 204 -5.02 32.80 5.97
CA TYR A 204 -6.02 32.39 6.97
C TYR A 204 -7.06 31.42 6.41
N ASN A 205 -7.63 31.72 5.23
CA ASN A 205 -8.63 30.84 4.63
C ASN A 205 -8.06 29.45 4.31
N HIS A 206 -6.82 29.39 3.85
CA HIS A 206 -6.15 28.13 3.56
C HIS A 206 -5.86 27.31 4.83
N ILE A 207 -5.44 27.98 5.93
CA ILE A 207 -5.31 27.32 7.23
C ILE A 207 -6.65 26.72 7.68
N ILE A 208 -7.77 27.42 7.45
CA ILE A 208 -9.11 26.88 7.77
C ILE A 208 -9.40 25.62 6.93
N LEU A 209 -9.08 25.63 5.62
CA LEU A 209 -9.25 24.45 4.77
C LEU A 209 -8.38 23.27 5.23
N ASP A 210 -7.15 23.52 5.66
CA ASP A 210 -6.26 22.48 6.22
C ASP A 210 -6.85 21.87 7.49
N LEU A 211 -7.40 22.69 8.39
CA LEU A 211 -8.07 22.22 9.61
C LEU A 211 -9.31 21.38 9.28
N LEU A 212 -10.11 21.80 8.29
CA LEU A 212 -11.25 21.03 7.81
C LEU A 212 -10.81 19.68 7.23
N LEU A 213 -9.75 19.64 6.41
CA LEU A 213 -9.20 18.41 5.89
C LEU A 213 -8.71 17.46 7.00
N LEU A 214 -7.99 17.99 8.00
CA LEU A 214 -7.52 17.20 9.15
C LEU A 214 -8.69 16.64 9.96
N SER A 215 -9.75 17.43 10.19
CA SER A 215 -10.95 16.96 10.88
C SER A 215 -11.69 15.86 10.12
N LEU A 216 -11.76 15.96 8.78
CA LEU A 216 -12.31 14.92 7.91
C LEU A 216 -11.48 13.62 8.00
N LEU A 217 -10.15 13.73 7.93
CA LEU A 217 -9.25 12.59 8.07
C LEU A 217 -9.40 11.93 9.45
N LEU A 218 -9.55 12.72 10.52
CA LEU A 218 -9.81 12.22 11.86
C LEU A 218 -11.15 11.46 11.94
N ALA A 219 -12.22 12.01 11.35
CA ALA A 219 -13.53 11.36 11.31
C ALA A 219 -13.49 10.01 10.54
N ILE A 220 -12.84 9.98 9.37
CA ILE A 220 -12.65 8.76 8.57
C ILE A 220 -11.83 7.74 9.37
N SER A 221 -10.73 8.16 9.99
CA SER A 221 -9.89 7.31 10.82
C SER A 221 -10.66 6.71 12.00
N GLY A 222 -11.46 7.52 12.70
CA GLY A 222 -12.31 7.06 13.79
C GLY A 222 -13.36 6.04 13.35
N HIS A 223 -14.01 6.28 12.20
CA HIS A 223 -14.97 5.35 11.61
C HIS A 223 -14.33 4.00 11.25
N LEU A 224 -13.18 4.03 10.56
CA LEU A 224 -12.42 2.83 10.20
C LEU A 224 -11.97 2.05 11.43
N PHE A 225 -11.44 2.73 12.44
CA PHE A 225 -11.03 2.11 13.70
C PHE A 225 -12.19 1.40 14.39
N TYR A 226 -13.35 2.06 14.49
CA TYR A 226 -14.55 1.47 15.08
C TYR A 226 -15.08 0.28 14.26
N SER A 227 -15.10 0.40 12.93
CA SER A 227 -15.55 -0.66 12.01
C SER A 227 -14.68 -1.92 12.12
N ILE A 228 -13.35 -1.77 12.12
CA ILE A 228 -12.40 -2.87 12.28
C ILE A 228 -12.58 -3.55 13.65
N ARG A 229 -12.69 -2.77 14.73
CA ARG A 229 -12.90 -3.31 16.08
C ARG A 229 -14.19 -4.12 16.16
N LYS A 230 -15.29 -3.59 15.62
CA LYS A 230 -16.59 -4.29 15.59
C LYS A 230 -16.51 -5.62 14.84
N ASN A 231 -15.81 -5.66 13.71
CA ASN A 231 -15.63 -6.88 12.92
C ASN A 231 -14.79 -7.93 13.65
N ASN A 232 -13.70 -7.53 14.30
CA ASN A 232 -12.89 -8.45 15.11
C ASN A 232 -13.71 -9.06 16.26
N THR A 233 -14.53 -8.24 16.94
CA THR A 233 -15.37 -8.71 18.05
C THR A 233 -16.40 -9.76 17.58
N LYS A 234 -16.95 -9.63 16.37
CA LYS A 234 -17.85 -10.63 15.78
C LYS A 234 -17.16 -11.95 15.42
N GLN A 235 -15.90 -11.92 14.99
CA GLN A 235 -15.15 -13.14 14.67
C GLN A 235 -14.84 -13.98 15.91
N PHE A 236 -14.61 -13.35 17.08
CA PHE A 236 -14.40 -14.06 18.35
C PHE A 236 -15.69 -14.62 18.98
N GLN A 237 -16.87 -14.19 18.53
CA GLN A 237 -18.16 -14.71 19.02
C GLN A 237 -18.70 -15.87 18.15
N ASN A 238 -18.15 -16.07 16.95
CA ASN A 238 -18.63 -17.03 15.95
C ASN A 238 -17.61 -18.15 15.63
N GLY A 239 -16.52 -18.27 16.39
CA GLY A 239 -15.51 -19.32 16.27
C GLY A 239 -15.23 -19.96 17.62
#